data_AF-A0A8C9UEI4-F1
#
_entry.id   AF-A0A8C9UEI4-F1
#
_cell.length_a   1.000
_cell.length_b   1.000
_cell.length_c   1.000
_cell.angle_alpha   90.00
_cell.angle_beta   90.00
_cell.angle_gamma   90.00
#
_symmetry.space_group_name_H-M   'P 1'
#
loop_
_entity.id
_entity.type
_entity.pdbx_description
1 polymer ?
#
loop_
_entity_poly.entity_id
_entity_poly.type
_entity_poly.pdbx_seq_one_letter_code
_entity_poly.pdbx_strand_id
1 'polypeptide(L)'
;VAACQASQSPDQPPASCSLCLPPSAPGQLWANSPWHFLPGKQPAQPAPVSCLCSNIIDVSAADSQGMEQHEYMDRARQYSTRLAMLSNNLTHWKKLPLLPSLTNQPHQVLASDPVPFADLQQVSRIAAYAFSALSQIRVDAKEELVVQFGIP
;
A
#
# COMPACT_ATOMS: atom_id res chain seq x y z
N VAL A 1 -20.94 0.11 -8.80
CA VAL A 1 -19.86 -0.60 -8.08
C VAL A 1 -18.85 -1.09 -9.11
N ALA A 2 -17.74 -0.38 -9.26
CA ALA A 2 -16.56 -0.87 -9.99
C ALA A 2 -15.34 -0.24 -9.34
N ALA A 3 -14.52 -1.08 -8.70
CA ALA A 3 -13.32 -0.69 -7.99
C ALA A 3 -12.18 -0.50 -8.99
N CYS A 4 -11.50 0.66 -8.95
CA CYS A 4 -10.24 0.84 -9.64
C CYS A 4 -9.12 0.19 -8.81
N GLN A 5 -8.68 -1.00 -9.22
CA GLN A 5 -7.42 -1.58 -8.76
C GLN A 5 -6.27 -0.91 -9.50
N ALA A 6 -5.44 -0.16 -8.78
CA ALA A 6 -4.15 0.31 -9.27
C ALA A 6 -3.13 -0.84 -9.14
N SER A 7 -2.74 -1.41 -10.27
CA SER A 7 -1.59 -2.32 -10.36
C SER A 7 -0.32 -1.47 -10.45
N GLN A 8 0.52 -1.50 -9.42
CA GLN A 8 1.84 -0.87 -9.40
C GLN A 8 2.90 -1.91 -9.74
N SER A 9 3.67 -1.67 -10.81
CA SER A 9 4.94 -2.33 -11.12
C SER A 9 6.08 -1.33 -10.91
N PRO A 10 7.26 -1.78 -10.46
CA PRO A 10 8.08 -1.02 -9.52
C PRO A 10 9.39 -0.60 -10.20
N ASP A 11 9.48 0.56 -10.84
CA ASP A 11 10.80 1.13 -11.20
C ASP A 11 10.71 2.55 -11.77
N GLN A 12 10.26 3.51 -10.97
CA GLN A 12 10.69 4.90 -11.15
C GLN A 12 10.59 5.67 -9.83
N PRO A 13 11.70 6.22 -9.31
CA PRO A 13 11.64 7.05 -8.11
C PRO A 13 10.88 8.34 -8.45
N PRO A 14 9.85 8.73 -7.66
CA PRO A 14 9.24 10.04 -7.82
C PRO A 14 10.30 11.11 -7.59
N ALA A 15 10.22 12.16 -8.41
CA ALA A 15 11.09 13.33 -8.39
C ALA A 15 11.37 13.76 -6.95
N SER A 16 12.65 13.65 -6.56
CA SER A 16 13.30 14.17 -5.36
C SER A 16 12.38 14.88 -4.36
N CYS A 17 11.61 14.11 -3.59
CA CYS A 17 11.41 14.49 -2.20
C CYS A 17 12.74 14.19 -1.54
N SER A 18 13.50 15.24 -1.23
CA SER A 18 14.66 15.17 -0.35
C SER A 18 14.18 14.60 0.97
N LEU A 19 14.16 13.28 1.07
CA LEU A 19 13.93 12.54 2.29
C LEU A 19 14.97 13.07 3.27
N CYS A 20 14.53 13.87 4.24
CA CYS A 20 15.30 14.14 5.44
C CYS A 20 15.34 12.85 6.26
N LEU A 21 16.04 11.84 5.73
CA LEU A 21 16.47 10.70 6.50
C LEU A 21 17.55 11.22 7.46
N PRO A 22 17.38 11.08 8.78
CA PRO A 22 18.50 11.28 9.67
C PRO A 22 19.59 10.25 9.33
N PRO A 23 20.88 10.61 9.43
CA PRO A 23 21.95 9.63 9.22
C PRO A 23 21.74 8.49 10.21
N SER A 24 21.52 7.29 9.68
CA SER A 24 21.47 6.08 10.49
C SER A 24 22.88 5.85 11.06
N ALA A 25 23.04 6.11 12.35
CA ALA A 25 24.20 5.64 13.12
C ALA A 25 23.71 4.54 14.09
N PRO A 26 24.45 3.44 14.22
CA PRO A 26 23.97 2.25 14.90
C PRO A 26 24.03 2.41 16.43
N GLY A 27 22.92 2.08 17.08
CA GLY A 27 22.88 1.77 18.50
C GLY A 27 22.86 2.98 19.44
N GLN A 28 21.67 3.41 19.87
CA GLN A 28 21.44 3.76 21.28
C GLN A 28 19.95 3.72 21.63
N LEU A 29 19.65 2.65 22.34
CA LEU A 29 18.59 2.43 23.32
C LEU A 29 18.15 3.71 24.06
N TRP A 30 16.82 3.90 24.11
CA TRP A 30 16.03 4.71 25.05
C TRP A 30 16.81 5.52 26.11
N ALA A 31 16.79 6.84 26.02
CA ALA A 31 17.04 7.71 27.18
C ALA A 31 16.45 9.11 26.97
N ASN A 32 15.38 9.38 27.71
CA ASN A 32 14.99 10.66 28.33
C ASN A 32 14.97 11.93 27.49
N SER A 33 13.75 12.42 27.24
CA SER A 33 13.45 13.80 26.85
C SER A 33 14.12 14.84 27.75
N PRO A 34 14.65 15.92 27.18
CA PRO A 34 14.80 17.16 27.94
C PRO A 34 14.24 18.37 27.16
N TRP A 35 12.99 18.75 27.44
CA TRP A 35 12.51 20.10 27.19
C TRP A 35 13.09 21.04 28.24
N HIS A 36 14.35 21.44 28.05
CA HIS A 36 14.94 22.57 28.76
C HIS A 36 15.52 23.54 27.73
N PHE A 37 14.70 24.51 27.31
CA PHE A 37 15.17 25.64 26.52
C PHE A 37 15.77 26.70 27.44
N LEU A 38 17.10 26.85 27.39
CA LEU A 38 17.82 28.02 27.88
C LEU A 38 17.79 29.13 26.80
N PRO A 39 17.70 30.42 27.17
CA PRO A 39 17.66 31.51 26.22
C PRO A 39 19.09 31.95 25.86
N GLY A 40 19.49 31.79 24.59
CA GLY A 40 20.79 32.28 24.17
C GLY A 40 21.20 31.89 22.74
N LYS A 41 20.93 32.79 21.79
CA LYS A 41 21.68 33.05 20.53
C LYS A 41 22.32 31.85 19.79
N GLN A 42 21.65 31.39 18.73
CA GLN A 42 22.18 31.33 17.34
C GLN A 42 21.05 30.96 16.37
N PRO A 43 20.92 31.59 15.18
CA PRO A 43 19.92 31.19 14.20
C PRO A 43 20.39 29.88 13.54
N ALA A 44 19.99 28.75 14.11
CA ALA A 44 20.14 27.45 13.48
C ALA A 44 19.28 27.39 12.21
N GLN A 45 19.89 26.87 11.15
CA GLN A 45 19.36 26.62 9.79
C GLN A 45 17.86 26.24 9.74
N PRO A 46 17.11 26.58 8.66
CA PRO A 46 15.66 26.35 8.52
C PRO A 46 15.22 24.86 8.37
N ALA A 47 16.14 23.90 8.52
CA ALA A 47 15.86 22.48 8.34
C ALA A 47 14.91 21.83 9.37
N PRO A 48 14.95 22.11 10.70
CA PRO A 48 14.20 21.32 11.67
C PRO A 48 12.69 21.58 11.60
N VAL A 49 12.28 22.79 11.21
CA VAL A 49 10.85 23.15 11.08
C VAL A 49 10.22 22.48 9.85
N SER A 50 10.93 22.40 8.72
CA SER A 50 10.38 21.82 7.49
C SER A 50 10.05 20.33 7.65
N CYS A 51 10.88 19.56 8.37
CA CYS A 51 10.64 18.14 8.60
C CYS A 51 9.47 17.89 9.55
N LEU A 52 9.29 18.74 10.56
CA LEU A 52 8.19 18.64 11.51
C LEU A 52 6.86 18.99 10.86
N CYS A 53 6.84 20.01 9.99
CA CYS A 53 5.64 20.42 9.27
C CYS A 53 5.04 19.32 8.37
N SER A 54 5.85 18.40 7.83
CA SER A 54 5.35 17.28 7.01
C SER A 54 4.76 16.12 7.82
N ASN A 55 5.08 16.02 9.12
CA ASN A 55 4.64 14.92 10.00
C ASN A 55 3.39 15.28 10.84
N ILE A 56 2.97 16.54 10.82
CA ILE A 56 1.76 17.01 11.51
C ILE A 56 0.56 16.78 10.59
N ILE A 57 -0.49 16.13 11.11
CA ILE A 57 -1.72 15.88 10.36
C ILE A 57 -2.63 17.09 10.50
N ASP A 58 -2.95 17.73 9.39
CA ASP A 58 -3.98 18.76 9.34
C ASP A 58 -5.38 18.13 9.34
N VAL A 59 -6.03 18.17 10.50
CA VAL A 59 -7.39 17.65 10.69
C VAL A 59 -8.47 18.51 10.00
N SER A 60 -8.14 19.73 9.58
CA SER A 60 -9.06 20.66 8.90
C SER A 60 -9.05 20.52 7.37
N ALA A 61 -8.12 19.75 6.80
CA ALA A 61 -8.00 19.52 5.36
C ALA A 61 -9.21 18.78 4.73
N ALA A 62 -10.16 18.28 5.55
CA ALA A 62 -11.40 17.68 5.07
C ALA A 62 -12.29 18.69 4.32
N ASP A 63 -12.26 19.97 4.72
CA ASP A 63 -12.97 21.06 4.05
C ASP A 63 -12.04 21.74 3.04
N SER A 64 -11.50 20.98 2.09
CA SER A 64 -10.56 21.54 1.12
C SER A 64 -11.26 22.54 0.19
N GLN A 65 -10.79 23.79 0.13
CA GLN A 65 -10.87 24.55 -1.12
C GLN A 65 -10.05 23.78 -2.15
N GLY A 66 -10.76 22.99 -2.96
CA GLY A 66 -10.14 22.22 -4.02
C GLY A 66 -9.37 23.11 -4.98
N MET A 67 -8.53 22.47 -5.79
CA MET A 67 -7.85 23.10 -6.91
C MET A 67 -8.84 23.89 -7.77
N GLU A 68 -8.46 25.10 -8.20
CA GLU A 68 -9.34 25.91 -9.05
C GLU A 68 -9.61 25.19 -10.37
N GLN A 69 -10.83 25.32 -10.89
CA GLN A 69 -11.25 24.55 -12.08
C GLN A 69 -10.34 24.81 -13.29
N HIS A 70 -9.89 26.05 -13.49
CA HIS A 70 -9.01 26.39 -14.62
C HIS A 70 -7.63 25.75 -14.46
N GLU A 71 -7.06 25.74 -13.25
CA GLU A 71 -5.80 25.06 -12.94
C GLU A 71 -5.94 23.56 -13.23
N TYR A 72 -7.07 22.94 -12.83
CA TYR A 72 -7.32 21.52 -13.07
C TYR A 72 -7.34 21.20 -14.57
N MET A 73 -8.06 22.02 -15.34
CA MET A 73 -8.18 21.84 -16.79
C MET A 73 -6.84 22.04 -17.51
N ASP A 74 -6.02 23.00 -17.09
CA ASP A 74 -4.67 23.20 -17.62
C ASP A 74 -3.76 22.03 -17.31
N ARG A 75 -3.77 21.54 -16.05
CA ARG A 75 -2.97 20.39 -15.63
C ARG A 75 -3.37 19.11 -16.38
N ALA A 76 -4.67 18.89 -16.60
CA ALA A 76 -5.17 17.77 -17.38
C ALA A 76 -4.70 17.83 -18.85
N ARG A 77 -4.73 19.02 -19.48
CA ARG A 77 -4.17 19.23 -20.82
C ARG A 77 -2.67 18.92 -20.86
N GLN A 78 -1.90 19.45 -19.91
CA GLN A 78 -0.46 19.21 -19.81
C GLN A 78 -0.14 17.71 -19.69
N TYR A 79 -0.87 16.98 -18.85
CA TYR A 79 -0.69 15.53 -18.71
C TYR A 79 -1.08 14.78 -19.97
N SER A 80 -2.17 15.15 -20.64
CA SER A 80 -2.57 14.55 -21.91
C SER A 80 -1.49 14.70 -22.98
N THR A 81 -0.92 15.91 -23.14
CA THR A 81 0.16 16.17 -24.10
C THR A 81 1.42 15.38 -23.77
N ARG A 82 1.84 15.36 -22.50
CA ARG A 82 3.02 14.59 -22.07
C ARG A 82 2.80 13.08 -22.26
N LEU A 83 1.61 12.59 -21.93
CA LEU A 83 1.25 11.18 -22.10
C LEU A 83 1.26 10.77 -23.58
N ALA A 84 0.76 11.61 -24.48
CA ALA A 84 0.81 11.35 -25.92
C ALA A 84 2.27 11.21 -26.43
N MET A 85 3.18 12.09 -25.98
CA MET A 85 4.60 12.00 -26.31
C MET A 85 5.25 10.72 -25.77
N LEU A 86 4.93 10.32 -24.53
CA LEU A 86 5.46 9.11 -23.90
C LEU A 86 4.89 7.84 -24.54
N SER A 87 3.59 7.83 -24.87
CA SER A 87 2.90 6.70 -25.49
C SER A 87 3.53 6.28 -26.82
N ASN A 88 4.02 7.25 -27.61
CA ASN A 88 4.70 6.95 -28.87
C ASN A 88 5.97 6.10 -28.66
N ASN A 89 6.70 6.35 -27.57
CA ASN A 89 7.93 5.65 -27.20
C ASN A 89 7.69 4.35 -26.42
N LEU A 90 6.45 4.09 -25.99
CA LEU A 90 6.10 2.90 -25.21
C LEU A 90 5.85 1.71 -26.15
N THR A 91 6.66 0.66 -26.06
CA THR A 91 6.58 -0.50 -26.97
C THR A 91 5.78 -1.67 -26.41
N HIS A 92 5.65 -1.78 -25.09
CA HIS A 92 5.24 -3.03 -24.42
C HIS A 92 3.82 -3.04 -23.82
N TRP A 93 3.20 -1.87 -23.59
CA TRP A 93 1.84 -1.76 -23.00
C TRP A 93 0.77 -1.22 -23.94
N LYS A 94 1.03 -1.24 -25.25
CA LYS A 94 0.07 -0.77 -26.27
C LYS A 94 -1.07 -1.75 -26.53
N LYS A 95 -0.83 -3.03 -26.30
CA LYS A 95 -1.79 -4.10 -26.50
C LYS A 95 -1.68 -5.07 -25.34
N LEU A 96 -2.81 -5.62 -24.93
CA LEU A 96 -2.81 -6.76 -24.03
C LEU A 96 -2.01 -7.91 -24.70
N PRO A 97 -1.07 -8.55 -23.97
CA PRO A 97 -0.38 -9.71 -24.51
C PRO A 97 -1.39 -10.80 -24.86
N LEU A 98 -1.10 -11.56 -25.91
CA LEU A 98 -1.91 -12.71 -26.26
C LEU A 98 -1.79 -13.79 -25.17
N LEU A 99 -2.82 -14.63 -25.04
CA LEU A 99 -2.74 -15.80 -24.17
C LEU A 99 -1.56 -16.68 -24.60
N PRO A 100 -0.77 -17.22 -23.65
CA PRO A 100 0.34 -18.11 -23.97
C PRO A 100 -0.19 -19.40 -24.60
N SER A 101 0.51 -19.90 -25.62
CA SER A 101 0.23 -21.24 -26.16
C SER A 101 0.73 -22.28 -25.17
N LEU A 102 -0.19 -23.10 -24.64
CA LEU A 102 0.12 -24.16 -23.68
C LEU A 102 0.52 -25.48 -24.35
N THR A 103 -0.01 -25.75 -25.55
CA THR A 103 0.24 -26.98 -26.31
C THR A 103 -0.04 -26.78 -27.79
N ASN A 104 0.71 -27.49 -28.65
CA ASN A 104 0.46 -27.56 -30.09
C ASN A 104 -0.49 -28.71 -30.47
N GLN A 105 -0.89 -29.56 -29.54
CA GLN A 105 -1.76 -30.71 -29.76
C GLN A 105 -2.95 -30.71 -28.77
N PRO A 106 -3.91 -29.79 -28.91
CA PRO A 106 -4.98 -29.61 -27.93
C PRO A 106 -5.86 -30.86 -27.78
N HIS A 107 -6.17 -31.55 -28.87
CA HIS A 107 -6.97 -32.77 -28.82
C HIS A 107 -6.31 -33.90 -28.04
N GLN A 108 -4.98 -34.04 -28.15
CA GLN A 108 -4.23 -35.07 -27.42
C GLN A 108 -4.19 -34.75 -25.92
N VAL A 109 -3.92 -33.49 -25.54
CA VAL A 109 -3.86 -33.08 -24.13
C VAL A 109 -5.24 -33.20 -23.46
N LEU A 110 -6.32 -32.88 -24.18
CA LEU A 110 -7.68 -32.99 -23.62
C LEU A 110 -8.17 -34.45 -23.54
N ALA A 111 -7.60 -35.36 -24.33
CA ALA A 111 -7.92 -36.78 -24.32
C ALA A 111 -6.97 -37.60 -23.43
N SER A 112 -6.00 -36.97 -22.76
CA SER A 112 -5.12 -37.66 -21.83
C SER A 112 -5.87 -38.12 -20.58
N ASP A 113 -5.24 -39.00 -19.80
CA ASP A 113 -5.82 -39.45 -18.54
C ASP A 113 -6.14 -38.25 -17.62
N PRO A 114 -7.35 -38.21 -17.03
CA PRO A 114 -7.75 -37.13 -16.14
C PRO A 114 -6.99 -37.21 -14.82
N VAL A 115 -7.05 -36.13 -14.05
CA VAL A 115 -6.49 -36.09 -12.69
C VAL A 115 -7.12 -37.21 -11.83
N PRO A 116 -6.32 -38.05 -11.15
CA PRO A 116 -6.83 -39.14 -10.32
C PRO A 116 -7.79 -38.64 -9.23
N PHE A 117 -8.88 -39.36 -9.00
CA PHE A 117 -9.88 -38.97 -8.01
C PHE A 117 -9.32 -38.93 -6.57
N ALA A 118 -8.30 -39.75 -6.27
CA ALA A 118 -7.62 -39.75 -4.98
C ALA A 118 -7.01 -38.38 -4.64
N ASP A 119 -6.43 -37.69 -5.62
CA ASP A 119 -5.83 -36.37 -5.46
C ASP A 119 -6.90 -35.34 -5.14
N LEU A 120 -8.04 -35.37 -5.85
CA LEU A 120 -9.18 -34.49 -5.59
C LEU A 120 -9.73 -34.68 -4.18
N GLN A 121 -9.87 -35.93 -3.72
CA GLN A 121 -10.30 -36.21 -2.35
C GLN A 121 -9.27 -35.73 -1.33
N GLN A 122 -7.98 -35.90 -1.60
CA GLN A 122 -6.92 -35.42 -0.71
C GLN A 122 -6.93 -33.90 -0.58
N VAL A 123 -6.97 -33.16 -1.68
CA VAL A 123 -7.06 -31.70 -1.68
C VAL A 123 -8.33 -31.23 -0.95
N SER A 124 -9.46 -31.91 -1.16
CA SER A 124 -10.72 -31.58 -0.47
C SER A 124 -10.61 -31.74 1.05
N ARG A 125 -9.95 -32.82 1.52
CA ARG A 125 -9.70 -33.01 2.96
C ARG A 125 -8.78 -31.94 3.53
N ILE A 126 -7.71 -31.59 2.81
CA ILE A 126 -6.79 -30.52 3.22
C ILE A 126 -7.52 -29.18 3.33
N ALA A 127 -8.33 -28.84 2.35
CA ALA A 127 -9.13 -27.62 2.36
C ALA A 127 -10.13 -27.58 3.53
N ALA A 128 -10.83 -28.69 3.79
CA ALA A 128 -11.74 -28.80 4.92
C ALA A 128 -11.01 -28.63 6.26
N TYR A 129 -9.84 -29.26 6.42
CA TYR A 129 -9.03 -29.15 7.63
C TYR A 129 -8.52 -27.73 7.85
N ALA A 130 -8.03 -27.07 6.80
CA ALA A 130 -7.62 -25.66 6.87
C ALA A 130 -8.79 -24.76 7.27
N PHE A 131 -9.98 -24.98 6.69
CA PHE A 131 -11.19 -24.26 7.06
C PHE A 131 -11.59 -24.47 8.53
N SER A 132 -11.51 -25.71 9.03
CA SER A 132 -11.75 -26.00 10.45
C SER A 132 -10.75 -25.27 11.37
N ALA A 133 -9.49 -25.14 10.98
CA ALA A 133 -8.48 -24.43 11.76
C ALA A 133 -8.78 -22.92 11.89
N LEU A 134 -9.43 -22.31 10.89
CA LEU A 134 -9.84 -20.90 10.96
C LEU A 134 -10.79 -20.63 12.14
N SER A 135 -11.56 -21.64 12.56
CA SER A 135 -12.43 -21.51 13.73
C SER A 135 -11.64 -21.28 15.03
N GLN A 136 -10.36 -21.63 15.08
CA GLN A 136 -9.49 -21.37 16.24
C GLN A 136 -9.00 -19.92 16.29
N ILE A 137 -9.17 -19.14 15.22
CA ILE A 137 -8.88 -17.70 15.20
C ILE A 137 -10.03 -16.99 15.91
N ARG A 138 -10.03 -17.06 17.24
CA ARG A 138 -10.97 -16.37 18.14
C ARG A 138 -10.23 -15.92 19.38
N VAL A 139 -10.80 -14.95 20.09
CA VAL A 139 -10.31 -14.56 21.41
C VAL A 139 -11.00 -15.42 22.46
N ASP A 140 -10.23 -16.17 23.25
CA ASP A 140 -10.73 -16.87 24.42
C ASP A 140 -10.96 -15.87 25.56
N ALA A 141 -12.21 -15.72 25.99
CA ALA A 141 -12.57 -14.81 27.09
C ALA A 141 -12.07 -15.39 28.43
N LYS A 142 -11.15 -14.68 29.09
CA LYS A 142 -10.60 -15.08 30.40
C LYS A 142 -11.23 -14.32 31.57
N GLU A 143 -11.56 -13.05 31.37
CA GLU A 143 -12.07 -12.14 32.39
C GLU A 143 -13.14 -11.23 31.77
N GLU A 144 -14.02 -10.69 32.60
CA GLU A 144 -15.04 -9.75 32.17
C GLU A 144 -14.40 -8.38 31.87
N LEU A 145 -14.58 -7.87 30.66
CA LEU A 145 -14.03 -6.56 30.27
C LEU A 145 -14.85 -5.38 30.80
N VAL A 146 -16.09 -5.64 31.25
CA VAL A 146 -17.02 -4.62 31.73
C VAL A 146 -17.52 -5.08 33.09
N VAL A 147 -17.36 -4.27 34.12
CA VAL A 147 -17.93 -4.55 35.44
C VAL A 147 -19.10 -3.62 35.70
N GLN A 148 -20.19 -4.17 36.23
CA GLN A 148 -21.36 -3.38 36.60
C GLN A 148 -21.23 -2.92 38.06
N PHE A 149 -21.14 -1.61 38.26
CA PHE A 149 -21.17 -1.02 39.60
C PHE A 149 -22.63 -0.84 40.04
N GLY A 150 -23.09 -1.68 40.96
CA GLY A 150 -24.34 -1.49 41.71
C GLY A 150 -24.04 -0.87 43.08
N ILE A 151 -24.84 0.12 43.50
CA ILE A 151 -24.80 0.69 44.85
C ILE A 151 -25.66 -0.21 45.76
N PRO A 152 -25.18 -0.60 46.97
CA PRO A 152 -25.93 -1.46 47.90
C PRO A 152 -27.20 -0.81 48.47
#